data_AF-A0A6N9CEF7-F1
#
_entry.id   AF-A0A6N9CEF7-F1
#
_cell.length_a   1.000
_cell.length_b   1.000
_cell.length_c   1.000
_cell.angle_alpha   90.00
_cell.angle_beta   90.00
_cell.angle_gamma   90.00
#
_symmetry.space_group_name_H-M   'P 1'
#
loop_
_entity.id
_entity.type
_entity.pdbx_description
1 polymer ?
#
loop_
_entity_poly.entity_id
_entity_poly.type
_entity_poly.pdbx_seq_one_letter_code
_entity_poly.pdbx_strand_id
1 'polypeptide(L)'
;MSLRYVDTEKERPRWRTTLNYRLLNRLQVGVEYNLVVSELLPLFSLFLFTETDIRPGLFLGTSSDRIGSPVGEQAYFVTATKRLPYIPLSVYGTVNYSEWDDELNFPFGASVDFGKGFSVRGMYDGKEPHLMVNYFYKQHGVSLMYVWLETFGFAMSTAF
;
A
#
# COMPACT_ATOMS: atom_id res chain seq x y z
N MET A 1 -4.32 3.49 12.19
CA MET A 1 -3.12 2.73 12.62
C MET A 1 -3.11 1.37 11.95
N SER A 2 -1.94 0.82 11.62
CA SER A 2 -1.81 -0.57 11.16
C SER A 2 -0.53 -1.24 11.67
N LEU A 3 -0.57 -2.57 11.72
CA LEU A 3 0.55 -3.46 11.98
C LEU A 3 0.62 -4.48 10.85
N ARG A 4 1.81 -4.77 10.34
CA ARG A 4 2.07 -5.80 9.32
C ARG A 4 3.22 -6.70 9.76
N TYR A 5 3.04 -7.99 9.53
CA TYR A 5 4.08 -9.02 9.58
C TYR A 5 4.28 -9.65 8.21
N VAL A 6 5.52 -9.97 7.85
CA VAL A 6 5.88 -10.78 6.67
C VAL A 6 6.92 -11.81 7.08
N ASP A 7 6.70 -13.07 6.72
CA ASP A 7 7.54 -14.21 7.12
C ASP A 7 8.78 -14.36 6.22
N THR A 8 9.64 -13.34 6.23
CA THR A 8 10.82 -13.27 5.36
C THR A 8 12.12 -13.25 6.16
N GLU A 9 13.17 -13.82 5.57
CA GLU A 9 14.54 -13.70 6.08
C GLU A 9 15.04 -12.25 6.06
N LYS A 10 14.48 -11.38 5.20
CA LYS A 10 14.82 -9.95 5.16
C LYS A 10 14.38 -9.26 6.46
N GLU A 11 15.24 -8.41 7.02
CA GLU A 11 14.93 -7.70 8.27
C GLU A 11 13.87 -6.61 8.07
N ARG A 12 14.02 -5.81 7.00
CA ARG A 12 13.03 -4.81 6.58
C ARG A 12 12.11 -5.45 5.53
N PRO A 13 10.78 -5.52 5.74
CA PRO A 13 9.97 -5.00 6.84
C PRO A 13 9.25 -6.14 7.59
N ARG A 14 10.00 -7.05 8.22
CA ARG A 14 9.42 -8.24 8.90
C ARG A 14 8.33 -7.86 9.90
N TRP A 15 8.55 -6.79 10.66
CA TRP A 15 7.55 -6.14 11.50
C TRP A 15 7.48 -4.66 11.19
N ARG A 16 6.30 -4.19 10.79
CA ARG A 16 6.08 -2.79 10.45
C ARG A 16 4.79 -2.26 11.06
N THR A 17 4.86 -1.08 11.66
CA THR A 17 3.70 -0.34 12.15
C THR A 17 3.56 0.97 11.38
N THR A 18 2.33 1.40 11.09
CA THR A 18 2.09 2.75 10.58
C THR A 18 1.04 3.48 11.40
N LEU A 19 1.25 4.78 11.60
CA LEU A 19 0.28 5.71 12.14
C LEU A 19 0.03 6.79 11.11
N ASN A 20 -1.23 7.02 10.78
CA ASN A 20 -1.64 7.99 9.77
C ASN A 20 -2.72 8.88 10.35
N TYR A 21 -2.65 10.18 10.04
CA TYR A 21 -3.59 11.21 10.47
C TYR A 21 -4.02 12.06 9.27
N ARG A 22 -5.32 12.23 9.10
CA ARG A 22 -5.88 13.08 8.05
C ARG A 22 -5.88 14.53 8.52
N LEU A 23 -4.91 15.30 8.03
CA LEU A 23 -4.76 16.71 8.39
C LEU A 23 -5.79 17.60 7.67
N LEU A 24 -6.06 17.32 6.39
CA LEU A 24 -7.10 17.97 5.59
C LEU A 24 -7.86 16.91 4.79
N ASN A 25 -9.01 17.26 4.21
CA ASN A 25 -9.83 16.33 3.42
C ASN A 25 -9.06 15.60 2.29
N ARG A 26 -7.97 16.19 1.80
CA ARG A 26 -7.12 15.63 0.75
C ARG A 26 -5.71 15.26 1.21
N LEU A 27 -5.34 15.60 2.45
CA LEU A 27 -3.98 15.48 2.95
C LEU A 27 -3.93 14.55 4.15
N GLN A 28 -3.11 13.51 4.05
CA GLN A 28 -2.76 12.63 5.15
C GLN A 28 -1.26 12.67 5.38
N VAL A 29 -0.88 12.74 6.65
CA VAL A 29 0.49 12.61 7.12
C VAL A 29 0.59 11.41 8.03
N GLY A 30 1.76 10.82 8.17
CA GLY A 30 1.94 9.66 9.00
C GLY A 30 3.39 9.36 9.27
N VAL A 31 3.59 8.29 10.02
CA VAL A 31 4.88 7.70 10.31
C VAL A 31 4.80 6.20 10.13
N GLU A 32 5.88 5.64 9.63
CA GLU A 32 6.13 4.21 9.55
C GLU A 32 7.27 3.87 10.50
N TYR A 33 7.10 2.80 11.29
CA TYR A 33 8.13 2.27 12.16
C TYR A 33 8.41 0.80 11.82
N ASN A 34 9.65 0.50 11.41
CA ASN A 34 10.14 -0.85 11.16
C ASN A 34 10.87 -1.36 12.41
N LEU A 35 10.26 -2.30 13.13
CA LEU A 35 10.69 -2.69 14.47
C LEU A 35 12.07 -3.38 14.48
N VAL A 36 12.34 -4.23 13.50
CA VAL A 36 13.56 -5.06 13.48
C VAL A 36 14.82 -4.21 13.26
N VAL A 37 14.71 -3.19 12.40
CA VAL A 37 15.82 -2.30 12.03
C VAL A 37 15.78 -0.96 12.76
N SER A 38 14.84 -0.77 13.68
CA SER A 38 14.65 0.48 14.46
C SER A 38 14.60 1.74 13.58
N GLU A 39 13.87 1.69 12.47
CA GLU A 39 13.78 2.78 11.50
C GLU A 39 12.42 3.47 11.58
N LEU A 40 12.44 4.81 11.59
CA LEU A 40 11.26 5.67 11.54
C LEU A 40 11.27 6.47 10.24
N LEU A 41 10.20 6.38 9.45
CA LEU A 41 10.07 7.09 8.16
C LEU A 41 8.80 7.94 8.12
N PRO A 42 8.87 9.12 7.48
CA PRO A 42 7.67 9.92 7.24
C PRO A 42 6.82 9.29 6.15
N LEU A 43 5.51 9.37 6.34
CA LEU A 43 4.51 9.05 5.33
C LEU A 43 3.72 10.30 4.98
N PHE A 44 3.43 10.44 3.69
CA PHE A 44 2.61 11.53 3.19
C PHE A 44 1.74 11.01 2.04
N SER A 45 0.49 11.47 1.98
CA SER A 45 -0.32 11.31 0.76
C SER A 45 -1.25 12.50 0.55
N LEU A 46 -1.34 12.92 -0.71
CA LEU A 46 -2.14 14.04 -1.17
C LEU A 46 -3.03 13.62 -2.35
N PHE A 47 -4.35 13.67 -2.16
CA PHE A 47 -5.32 13.50 -3.23
C PHE A 47 -5.36 14.76 -4.11
N LEU A 48 -5.00 14.59 -5.38
CA LEU A 48 -5.09 15.63 -6.39
C LEU A 48 -6.51 15.69 -6.97
N PHE A 49 -7.02 14.51 -7.37
CA PHE A 49 -8.36 14.36 -7.92
C PHE A 49 -9.09 13.20 -7.26
N THR A 50 -10.32 13.45 -6.84
CA THR A 50 -11.25 12.37 -6.52
C THR A 50 -11.76 11.74 -7.82
N GLU A 51 -11.90 10.42 -7.80
CA GLU A 51 -12.49 9.65 -8.89
C GLU A 51 -13.92 10.13 -9.18
N THR A 52 -14.27 10.16 -10.47
CA THR A 52 -15.64 10.34 -10.96
C THR A 52 -15.95 9.25 -11.99
N ASP A 53 -17.17 9.18 -12.50
CA ASP A 53 -17.56 8.16 -13.50
C ASP A 53 -16.63 8.13 -14.72
N ILE A 54 -16.13 9.29 -15.15
CA ILE A 54 -15.32 9.45 -16.35
C ILE A 54 -13.83 9.72 -16.09
N ARG A 55 -13.42 9.92 -14.83
CA ARG A 55 -12.03 10.30 -14.49
C ARG A 55 -11.49 9.43 -13.34
N PRO A 56 -10.27 8.88 -13.47
CA PRO A 56 -9.64 8.18 -12.35
C PRO A 56 -9.38 9.12 -11.18
N GLY A 57 -9.36 8.57 -9.97
CA GLY A 57 -8.75 9.23 -8.83
C GLY A 57 -7.24 9.34 -9.04
N LEU A 58 -6.63 10.40 -8.53
CA LEU A 58 -5.20 10.64 -8.63
C LEU A 58 -4.69 11.15 -7.28
N PHE A 59 -3.63 10.53 -6.77
CA PHE A 59 -2.94 10.97 -5.57
C PHE A 59 -1.44 10.75 -5.69
N LEU A 60 -0.68 11.50 -4.91
CA LEU A 60 0.76 11.32 -4.78
C LEU A 60 1.13 11.11 -3.32
N GLY A 61 2.31 10.58 -3.06
CA GLY A 61 2.73 10.30 -1.70
C GLY A 61 4.12 9.73 -1.58
N THR A 62 4.45 9.37 -0.34
CA THR A 62 5.69 8.70 0.03
C THR A 62 5.41 7.39 0.75
N SER A 63 6.33 6.44 0.61
CA SER A 63 6.34 5.18 1.38
C SER A 63 7.77 4.73 1.65
N SER A 64 7.97 3.76 2.54
CA SER A 64 9.15 2.89 2.43
C SER A 64 9.21 2.31 1.03
N ASP A 65 10.39 2.24 0.42
CA ASP A 65 10.53 1.88 -1.01
C ASP A 65 9.81 0.57 -1.39
N ARG A 66 10.37 -0.58 -1.04
CA ARG A 66 9.75 -1.90 -1.23
C ARG A 66 10.03 -2.83 -0.07
N ILE A 67 9.27 -3.91 0.02
CA ILE A 67 9.59 -5.00 0.96
C ILE A 67 11.00 -5.50 0.62
N GLY A 68 11.92 -5.49 1.58
CA GLY A 68 13.31 -5.89 1.38
C GLY A 68 14.28 -4.78 0.98
N SER A 69 13.83 -3.53 0.84
CA SER A 69 14.73 -2.40 0.57
C SER A 69 15.65 -2.08 1.75
N PRO A 70 16.88 -1.57 1.52
CA PRO A 70 17.81 -1.12 2.58
C PRO A 70 17.23 -0.05 3.51
N VAL A 71 17.77 0.11 4.71
CA VAL A 71 17.37 1.18 5.64
C VAL A 71 17.69 2.56 5.05
N GLY A 72 16.78 3.51 5.21
CA GLY A 72 16.87 4.88 4.71
C GLY A 72 16.13 5.09 3.39
N GLU A 73 15.84 4.02 2.64
CA GLU A 73 15.28 4.13 1.30
C GLU A 73 13.77 4.45 1.32
N GLN A 74 13.43 5.55 0.66
CA GLN A 74 12.08 6.06 0.45
C GLN A 74 11.64 5.88 -1.01
N ALA A 75 10.34 5.79 -1.22
CA ALA A 75 9.71 5.87 -2.53
C ALA A 75 8.80 7.10 -2.61
N TYR A 76 8.72 7.69 -3.80
CA TYR A 76 7.83 8.81 -4.13
C TYR A 76 7.00 8.42 -5.33
N PHE A 77 5.68 8.50 -5.18
CA PHE A 77 4.79 7.95 -6.17
C PHE A 77 3.67 8.90 -6.56
N VAL A 78 3.14 8.67 -7.76
CA VAL A 78 1.85 9.18 -8.24
C VAL A 78 1.02 7.99 -8.71
N THR A 79 -0.16 7.82 -8.13
CA THR A 79 -1.06 6.69 -8.42
C THR A 79 -2.36 7.19 -9.01
N ALA A 80 -2.73 6.62 -10.16
CA ALA A 80 -4.07 6.72 -10.72
C ALA A 80 -4.88 5.47 -10.36
N THR A 81 -6.15 5.64 -9.99
CA THR A 81 -7.04 4.53 -9.63
C THR A 81 -8.45 4.71 -10.18
N LYS A 82 -9.11 3.61 -10.54
CA LYS A 82 -10.46 3.62 -11.09
C LYS A 82 -11.24 2.37 -10.66
N ARG A 83 -12.46 2.55 -10.17
CA ARG A 83 -13.47 1.48 -10.06
C ARG A 83 -14.22 1.36 -11.40
N LEU A 84 -14.32 0.14 -11.90
CA LEU A 84 -15.07 -0.14 -13.12
C LEU A 84 -16.58 -0.18 -12.81
N PRO A 85 -17.43 0.44 -13.63
CA PRO A 85 -18.84 0.67 -13.27
C PRO A 85 -19.70 -0.59 -13.25
N TYR A 86 -19.36 -1.61 -14.04
CA TYR A 86 -20.23 -2.79 -14.27
C TYR A 86 -19.70 -4.09 -13.69
N ILE A 87 -18.47 -4.08 -13.18
CA ILE A 87 -17.85 -5.24 -12.55
C ILE A 87 -17.24 -4.80 -11.24
N PRO A 88 -17.16 -5.67 -10.22
CA PRO A 88 -16.63 -5.30 -8.91
C PRO A 88 -15.09 -5.24 -8.91
N LEU A 89 -14.51 -4.65 -9.96
CA LEU A 89 -13.08 -4.54 -10.17
C LEU A 89 -12.66 -3.09 -10.00
N SER A 90 -11.61 -2.87 -9.22
CA SER A 90 -10.89 -1.60 -9.17
C SER A 90 -9.46 -1.83 -9.63
N VAL A 91 -8.95 -0.94 -10.47
CA VAL A 91 -7.58 -1.01 -10.99
C VAL A 91 -6.79 0.21 -10.54
N TYR A 92 -5.47 0.07 -10.49
CA TYR A 92 -4.57 1.19 -10.30
C TYR A 92 -3.28 0.98 -11.06
N GLY A 93 -2.63 2.10 -11.38
CA GLY A 93 -1.28 2.15 -11.91
C GLY A 93 -0.53 3.31 -11.28
N THR A 94 0.76 3.13 -11.09
CA THR A 94 1.61 4.05 -10.35
C THR A 94 2.87 4.35 -11.15
N VAL A 95 3.30 5.61 -11.14
CA VAL A 95 4.68 5.98 -11.47
C VAL A 95 5.38 6.20 -10.13
N ASN A 96 6.48 5.50 -9.91
CA ASN A 96 7.17 5.48 -8.62
C ASN A 96 8.67 5.68 -8.82
N TYR A 97 9.26 6.65 -8.14
CA TYR A 97 10.71 6.78 -8.00
C TYR A 97 11.16 6.02 -6.76
N SER A 98 12.07 5.08 -6.95
CA SER A 98 12.70 4.25 -5.92
C SER A 98 14.08 4.81 -5.61
N GLU A 99 14.33 5.24 -4.37
CA GLU A 99 15.68 5.63 -3.94
C GLU A 99 16.63 4.42 -3.93
N TRP A 100 16.12 3.21 -3.64
CA TRP A 100 16.93 1.99 -3.61
C TRP A 100 17.51 1.64 -4.99
N ASP A 101 16.69 1.72 -6.05
CA ASP A 101 17.14 1.43 -7.41
C ASP A 101 17.70 2.66 -8.13
N ASP A 102 17.54 3.86 -7.56
CA ASP A 102 17.76 5.15 -8.22
C ASP A 102 17.05 5.27 -9.59
N GLU A 103 15.83 4.75 -9.68
CA GLU A 103 15.10 4.67 -10.95
C GLU A 103 13.58 4.82 -10.80
N LEU A 104 12.92 5.07 -11.94
CA LEU A 104 11.46 5.00 -12.04
C LEU A 104 11.03 3.55 -12.31
N ASN A 105 10.07 3.06 -11.53
CA ASN A 105 9.35 1.83 -11.78
C ASN A 105 7.83 2.07 -11.84
N PHE A 106 7.10 1.05 -12.31
CA PHE A 106 5.69 1.18 -12.65
C PHE A 106 4.83 0.12 -11.94
N PRO A 107 4.56 0.28 -10.63
CA PRO A 107 3.66 -0.60 -9.90
C PRO A 107 2.24 -0.54 -10.45
N PHE A 108 1.54 -1.66 -10.45
CA PHE A 108 0.13 -1.71 -10.85
C PHE A 108 -0.59 -2.86 -10.14
N GLY A 109 -1.92 -2.83 -10.17
CA GLY A 109 -2.68 -3.93 -9.62
C GLY A 109 -4.18 -3.77 -9.82
N ALA A 110 -4.89 -4.82 -9.41
CA ALA A 110 -6.33 -4.88 -9.50
C ALA A 110 -6.92 -5.56 -8.26
N SER A 111 -8.09 -5.10 -7.84
CA SER A 111 -8.81 -5.57 -6.67
C SER A 111 -10.23 -5.97 -7.07
N VAL A 112 -10.61 -7.20 -6.78
CA VAL A 112 -11.99 -7.69 -6.92
C VAL A 112 -12.67 -7.60 -5.55
N ASP A 113 -13.82 -6.94 -5.51
CA ASP A 113 -14.68 -6.78 -4.34
C ASP A 113 -15.77 -7.85 -4.35
N PHE A 114 -15.79 -8.73 -3.35
CA PHE A 114 -16.78 -9.80 -3.24
C PHE A 114 -17.99 -9.42 -2.39
N GLY A 115 -18.04 -8.16 -1.92
CA GLY A 115 -19.05 -7.68 -1.00
C GLY A 115 -18.81 -8.15 0.44
N LYS A 116 -19.65 -7.66 1.37
CA LYS A 116 -19.58 -7.97 2.80
C LYS A 116 -18.20 -7.71 3.43
N GLY A 117 -17.45 -6.76 2.87
CA GLY A 117 -16.12 -6.38 3.34
C GLY A 117 -14.96 -7.21 2.78
N PHE A 118 -15.21 -8.23 1.95
CA PHE A 118 -14.17 -9.07 1.37
C PHE A 118 -13.66 -8.55 0.04
N SER A 119 -12.34 -8.56 -0.15
CA SER A 119 -11.72 -8.34 -1.45
C SER A 119 -10.46 -9.16 -1.65
N VAL A 120 -10.15 -9.48 -2.90
CA VAL A 120 -8.86 -10.06 -3.31
C VAL A 120 -8.15 -9.07 -4.20
N ARG A 121 -6.85 -8.87 -3.99
CA ARG A 121 -6.04 -7.95 -4.76
C ARG A 121 -4.76 -8.63 -5.25
N GLY A 122 -4.56 -8.65 -6.55
CA GLY A 122 -3.27 -8.94 -7.16
C GLY A 122 -2.55 -7.63 -7.48
N MET A 123 -1.24 -7.60 -7.28
CA MET A 123 -0.42 -6.44 -7.60
C MET A 123 0.99 -6.83 -8.02
N TYR A 124 1.64 -5.94 -8.74
CA TYR A 124 3.06 -5.97 -9.08
C TYR A 124 3.68 -4.67 -8.57
N ASP A 125 4.74 -4.76 -7.77
CA ASP A 125 5.36 -3.59 -7.13
C ASP A 125 6.44 -2.91 -7.98
N GLY A 126 6.56 -3.30 -9.26
CA GLY A 126 7.64 -2.86 -10.16
C GLY A 126 8.79 -3.86 -10.27
N LYS A 127 8.90 -4.84 -9.35
CA LYS A 127 9.87 -5.94 -9.42
C LYS A 127 9.23 -7.30 -9.18
N GLU A 128 8.36 -7.41 -8.17
CA GLU A 128 7.82 -8.67 -7.68
C GLU A 128 6.28 -8.64 -7.54
N PRO A 129 5.59 -9.77 -7.77
CA PRO A 129 4.14 -9.88 -7.63
C PRO A 129 3.72 -10.13 -6.18
N HIS A 130 2.54 -9.67 -5.80
CA HIS A 130 1.92 -9.92 -4.51
C HIS A 130 0.44 -10.25 -4.67
N LEU A 131 -0.08 -11.09 -3.78
CA LEU A 131 -1.51 -11.38 -3.68
C LEU A 131 -1.98 -11.07 -2.26
N MET A 132 -3.15 -10.44 -2.12
CA MET A 132 -3.73 -10.13 -0.82
C MET A 132 -5.20 -10.53 -0.78
N VAL A 133 -5.62 -11.08 0.36
CA VAL A 133 -7.02 -11.28 0.71
C VAL A 133 -7.33 -10.34 1.87
N ASN A 134 -8.36 -9.51 1.73
CA ASN A 134 -8.69 -8.48 2.71
C ASN A 134 -10.11 -8.69 3.23
N TYR A 135 -10.31 -8.39 4.50
CA TYR A 135 -11.59 -8.31 5.17
C TYR A 135 -11.69 -7.02 5.98
N PHE A 136 -12.70 -6.21 5.72
CA PHE A 136 -12.97 -4.97 6.45
C PHE A 136 -14.35 -5.02 7.12
N TYR A 137 -14.39 -4.64 8.40
CA TYR A 137 -15.62 -4.50 9.16
C TYR A 137 -15.56 -3.26 10.06
N LYS A 138 -16.47 -2.31 9.80
CA LYS A 138 -16.49 -0.99 10.46
C LYS A 138 -15.12 -0.31 10.33
N GLN A 139 -14.50 0.06 11.45
CA GLN A 139 -13.19 0.69 11.49
C GLN A 139 -12.02 -0.31 11.52
N HIS A 140 -12.25 -1.62 11.38
CA HIS A 140 -11.20 -2.63 11.47
C HIS A 140 -10.97 -3.33 10.14
N GLY A 141 -9.71 -3.68 9.87
CA GLY A 141 -9.33 -4.43 8.67
C GLY A 141 -8.29 -5.50 8.99
N VAL A 142 -8.43 -6.67 8.35
CA VAL A 142 -7.45 -7.76 8.38
C VAL A 142 -7.11 -8.13 6.94
N SER A 143 -5.83 -8.31 6.67
CA SER A 143 -5.32 -8.74 5.38
C SER A 143 -4.41 -9.95 5.54
N LEU A 144 -4.60 -10.96 4.71
CA LEU A 144 -3.63 -12.01 4.46
C LEU A 144 -2.84 -11.63 3.20
N MET A 145 -1.53 -11.86 3.23
CA MET A 145 -0.61 -11.46 2.18
C MET A 145 0.19 -12.68 1.72
N TYR A 146 0.32 -12.84 0.41
CA TYR A 146 1.27 -13.72 -0.22
C TYR A 146 2.23 -12.85 -1.02
N VAL A 147 3.32 -12.50 -0.35
CA VAL A 147 4.33 -11.53 -0.77
C VAL A 147 5.34 -12.23 -1.67
N TRP A 148 5.67 -11.59 -2.79
CA TRP A 148 6.52 -12.15 -3.86
C TRP A 148 5.99 -13.45 -4.47
N LEU A 149 4.77 -13.85 -4.09
CA LEU A 149 4.26 -15.21 -4.29
C LEU A 149 5.18 -16.31 -3.74
N GLU A 150 5.88 -16.01 -2.64
CA GLU A 150 6.81 -16.94 -2.00
C GLU A 150 6.60 -17.01 -0.48
N THR A 151 6.32 -15.89 0.16
CA THR A 151 6.19 -15.81 1.62
C THR A 151 4.84 -15.27 2.07
N PHE A 152 4.37 -15.75 3.23
CA PHE A 152 3.12 -15.29 3.81
C PHE A 152 3.32 -14.12 4.76
N GLY A 153 2.31 -13.29 4.87
CA GLY A 153 2.24 -12.21 5.83
C GLY A 153 0.81 -11.90 6.21
N PHE A 154 0.66 -11.04 7.19
CA PHE A 154 -0.65 -10.50 7.55
C PHE A 154 -0.53 -9.04 7.92
N ALA A 155 -1.65 -8.33 7.81
CA ALA A 155 -1.78 -6.99 8.34
C ALA A 155 -3.09 -6.83 9.10
N MET A 156 -3.06 -6.02 10.15
CA MET A 156 -4.23 -5.58 10.89
C MET A 156 -4.26 -4.06 10.91
N SER A 157 -5.45 -3.48 10.85
CA SER A 157 -5.62 -2.03 10.86
C SER A 157 -6.85 -1.61 11.64
N THR A 158 -6.77 -0.41 12.20
CA THR A 158 -7.91 0.28 12.79
C THR A 158 -7.91 1.75 12.41
N ALA A 159 -9.07 2.27 12.00
CA ALA A 159 -9.30 3.69 11.74
C ALA A 159 -9.87 4.39 12.99
N PHE A 160 -9.59 5.68 13.13
CA PHE A 160 -10.06 6.58 14.19
C PHE A 160 -10.38 7.95 13.60
#